data_AF-A0A4P5WUT8-F1
#
_entry.id   AF-A0A4P5WUT8-F1
#
_cell.length_a   1.000
_cell.length_b   1.000
_cell.length_c   1.000
_cell.angle_alpha   90.00
_cell.angle_beta   90.00
_cell.angle_gamma   90.00
#
_symmetry.space_group_name_H-M   'P 1'
#
loop_
_entity.id
_entity.type
_entity.pdbx_description
1 polymer ?
#
loop_
_entity_poly.entity_id
_entity_poly.type
_entity_poly.pdbx_seq_one_letter_code
_entity_poly.pdbx_strand_id
1 'polypeptide(L)'
;MVINPSPPLREPPIVDQNPYLSPSAPPAVPDAASAGRPASLTVFGILNILFGVLGICGTAGGVLPFVMEIPSDPAIPNPMLDLIKSNATYRTFLIVSLVLGAIVAALVLAGGIGLLLSKAWGRTLSIVYGWYSIVAAIVGMGVNWYVMQPLLAKMQEGGGPGQVAVTAGIVGGLIGGCVGMIYPIVLLVFMNRPAIRHAVGASRGR
;
A
#
# COMPACT_ATOMS: atom_id res chain seq x y z
N MET A 1 20.06 88.64 -27.90
CA MET A 1 19.45 87.56 -27.09
C MET A 1 18.45 86.87 -28.01
N VAL A 2 18.87 85.79 -28.68
CA VAL A 2 18.08 85.10 -29.71
C VAL A 2 17.21 84.05 -29.01
N ILE A 3 15.90 84.22 -29.08
CA ILE A 3 14.91 83.30 -28.50
C ILE A 3 14.81 82.10 -29.45
N ASN A 4 15.26 80.93 -29.00
CA ASN A 4 15.15 79.67 -29.73
C ASN A 4 13.70 79.14 -29.57
N PRO A 5 12.89 79.03 -30.64
CA PRO A 5 11.54 78.49 -30.53
C PRO A 5 11.60 76.98 -30.23
N SER A 6 10.81 76.55 -29.25
CA SER A 6 10.68 75.15 -28.83
C SER A 6 10.27 74.27 -30.02
N PRO A 7 10.80 73.03 -30.15
CA PRO A 7 10.39 72.12 -31.20
C PRO A 7 8.91 71.74 -31.06
N PRO A 8 8.17 71.54 -32.17
CA PRO A 8 6.77 71.16 -32.13
C PRO A 8 6.59 69.83 -31.41
N LEU A 9 5.56 69.76 -30.57
CA LEU A 9 5.15 68.56 -29.85
C LEU A 9 4.88 67.45 -30.87
N ARG A 10 5.66 66.35 -30.81
CA ARG A 10 5.38 65.15 -31.60
C ARG A 10 4.01 64.63 -31.17
N GLU A 11 3.07 64.60 -32.10
CA GLU A 11 1.79 63.94 -31.88
C GLU A 11 2.05 62.48 -31.45
N PRO A 12 1.31 61.96 -30.47
CA PRO A 12 1.43 60.55 -30.10
C PRO A 12 1.10 59.70 -31.34
N PRO A 13 1.82 58.59 -31.58
CA PRO A 13 1.54 57.72 -32.71
C PRO A 13 0.07 57.32 -32.65
N ILE A 14 -0.66 57.58 -33.73
CA ILE A 14 -2.02 57.08 -33.91
C ILE A 14 -1.90 55.56 -33.85
N VAL A 15 -2.33 54.97 -32.73
CA VAL A 15 -2.42 53.52 -32.58
C VAL A 15 -3.51 53.09 -33.54
N ASP A 16 -3.11 52.65 -34.73
CA ASP A 16 -4.00 52.10 -35.73
C ASP A 16 -4.63 50.84 -35.11
N GLN A 17 -5.82 51.03 -34.54
CA GLN A 17 -6.58 49.99 -33.87
C GLN A 17 -7.13 49.10 -34.98
N ASN A 18 -6.26 48.20 -35.49
CA ASN A 18 -6.55 47.37 -36.65
C ASN A 18 -7.90 46.66 -36.44
N PRO A 19 -8.96 47.02 -37.20
CA PRO A 19 -10.30 46.51 -37.00
C PRO A 19 -10.42 45.01 -37.34
N TYR A 20 -9.38 44.43 -37.95
CA TYR A 20 -9.28 43.01 -38.27
C TYR A 20 -8.53 42.19 -37.21
N LEU A 21 -8.18 42.79 -36.06
CA LEU A 21 -7.73 42.00 -34.91
C LEU A 21 -8.91 41.16 -34.40
N SER A 22 -8.90 39.87 -34.73
CA SER A 22 -9.76 38.88 -34.10
C SER A 22 -9.64 39.02 -32.59
N PRO A 23 -10.74 38.97 -31.82
CA PRO A 23 -10.67 38.92 -30.37
C PRO A 23 -9.65 37.88 -29.96
N SER A 24 -8.63 38.28 -29.20
CA SER A 24 -7.67 37.34 -28.64
C SER A 24 -8.47 36.25 -27.92
N ALA A 25 -8.34 35.01 -28.40
CA ALA A 25 -9.03 33.89 -27.79
C ALA A 25 -8.77 33.94 -26.28
N PRO A 26 -9.81 33.82 -25.43
CA PRO A 26 -9.60 33.75 -23.99
C PRO A 26 -8.50 32.70 -23.73
N PRO A 27 -7.54 32.98 -22.83
CA PRO A 27 -6.55 31.97 -22.48
C PRO A 27 -7.32 30.71 -22.15
N ALA A 28 -7.02 29.62 -22.87
CA ALA A 28 -7.73 28.37 -22.70
C ALA A 28 -7.74 28.05 -21.20
N VAL A 29 -8.90 28.21 -20.56
CA VAL A 29 -9.08 27.80 -19.19
C VAL A 29 -8.79 26.31 -19.26
N PRO A 30 -7.74 25.79 -18.59
CA PRO A 30 -7.46 24.37 -18.65
C PRO A 30 -8.76 23.67 -18.26
N ASP A 31 -9.36 22.96 -19.21
CA ASP A 31 -10.65 22.31 -18.98
C ASP A 31 -10.51 21.53 -17.68
N ALA A 32 -11.39 21.78 -16.72
CA ALA A 32 -11.44 20.98 -15.49
C ALA A 32 -11.64 19.47 -15.77
N ALA A 33 -12.00 19.12 -17.02
CA ALA A 33 -12.03 17.77 -17.57
C ALA A 33 -10.64 17.13 -17.77
N SER A 34 -9.55 17.90 -17.78
CA SER A 34 -8.17 17.42 -17.83
C SER A 34 -7.59 17.06 -16.46
N ALA A 35 -8.35 17.22 -15.38
CA ALA A 35 -8.03 16.63 -14.08
C ALA A 35 -8.18 15.10 -14.15
N GLY A 36 -7.28 14.47 -14.91
CA GLY A 36 -7.16 13.03 -15.02
C GLY A 36 -7.12 12.43 -13.63
N ARG A 37 -7.75 11.26 -13.49
CA ARG A 37 -7.79 10.49 -12.23
C ARG A 37 -6.45 10.62 -11.51
N PRO A 38 -6.42 11.02 -10.21
CA PRO A 38 -5.18 11.22 -9.49
C PRO A 38 -4.31 9.97 -9.66
N ALA A 39 -3.14 10.10 -10.31
CA ALA A 39 -2.27 8.97 -10.63
C ALA A 39 -1.94 8.14 -9.36
N SER A 40 -1.93 8.80 -8.21
CA SER A 40 -1.76 8.18 -6.92
C SER A 40 -2.86 7.18 -6.55
N LEU A 41 -4.15 7.42 -6.86
CA LEU A 41 -5.21 6.44 -6.61
C LEU A 41 -4.97 5.14 -7.38
N THR A 42 -4.47 5.26 -8.61
CA THR A 42 -4.12 4.10 -9.43
C THR A 42 -2.94 3.33 -8.84
N VAL A 43 -1.87 4.02 -8.45
CA VAL A 43 -0.70 3.39 -7.83
C VAL A 43 -1.06 2.69 -6.52
N PHE A 44 -1.80 3.35 -5.62
CA PHE A 44 -2.23 2.73 -4.37
C PHE A 44 -3.20 1.56 -4.60
N GLY A 45 -4.10 1.67 -5.58
CA GLY A 45 -4.99 0.58 -5.96
C GLY A 45 -4.24 -0.66 -6.43
N ILE A 46 -3.25 -0.49 -7.31
CA ILE A 46 -2.40 -1.59 -7.81
C ILE A 46 -1.60 -2.22 -6.66
N LEU A 47 -0.98 -1.40 -5.80
CA LEU A 47 -0.21 -1.90 -4.67
C LEU A 47 -1.07 -2.73 -3.69
N ASN A 48 -2.28 -2.28 -3.38
CA ASN A 48 -3.23 -3.04 -2.57
C ASN A 48 -3.60 -4.38 -3.24
N ILE A 49 -3.81 -4.41 -4.56
CA ILE A 49 -4.09 -5.68 -5.24
C ILE A 49 -2.89 -6.63 -5.14
N LEU A 50 -1.66 -6.14 -5.36
CA LEU A 50 -0.45 -6.96 -5.22
C LEU A 50 -0.31 -7.53 -3.80
N PHE A 51 -0.53 -6.72 -2.77
CA PHE A 51 -0.48 -7.19 -1.38
C PHE A 51 -1.64 -8.14 -1.04
N GLY A 52 -2.83 -7.89 -1.57
CA GLY A 52 -3.98 -8.79 -1.42
C GLY A 52 -3.71 -10.17 -2.02
N VAL A 53 -3.17 -10.21 -3.25
CA VAL A 53 -2.80 -11.46 -3.93
C VAL A 53 -1.67 -12.18 -3.18
N LEU A 54 -0.60 -11.47 -2.80
CA LEU A 54 0.48 -12.06 -1.99
C LEU A 54 -0.03 -12.59 -0.64
N GLY A 55 -0.95 -11.87 -0.01
CA GLY A 55 -1.61 -12.29 1.23
C GLY A 55 -2.40 -13.58 1.04
N ILE A 56 -3.19 -13.67 -0.03
CA ILE A 56 -3.94 -14.91 -0.37
C ILE A 56 -2.96 -16.06 -0.61
N CYS A 57 -1.93 -15.88 -1.43
CA CYS A 57 -0.92 -16.91 -1.69
C CYS A 57 -0.21 -17.34 -0.40
N GLY A 58 0.13 -16.40 0.48
CA GLY A 58 0.73 -16.67 1.78
C GLY A 58 -0.19 -17.47 2.70
N THR A 59 -1.47 -17.10 2.78
CA THR A 59 -2.45 -17.86 3.56
C THR A 59 -2.69 -19.25 2.99
N ALA A 60 -2.73 -19.41 1.67
CA ALA A 60 -2.83 -20.72 1.02
C ALA A 60 -1.65 -21.61 1.38
N GLY A 61 -0.42 -21.08 1.30
CA GLY A 61 0.79 -21.80 1.73
C GLY A 61 0.79 -22.17 3.21
N GLY A 62 0.31 -21.27 4.09
CA GLY A 62 0.22 -21.52 5.52
C GLY A 62 -0.86 -22.52 5.94
N VAL A 63 -1.87 -22.76 5.08
CA VAL A 63 -2.90 -23.78 5.30
C VAL A 63 -2.40 -25.19 4.93
N LEU A 64 -1.43 -25.32 4.02
CA LEU A 64 -0.93 -26.62 3.55
C LEU A 64 -0.54 -27.59 4.67
N PRO A 65 0.18 -27.20 5.75
CA PRO A 65 0.55 -28.12 6.83
C PRO A 65 -0.62 -28.68 7.64
N PHE A 66 -1.83 -28.10 7.50
CA PHE A 66 -3.04 -28.53 8.20
C PHE A 66 -3.94 -29.42 7.34
N VAL A 67 -3.82 -29.33 6.01
CA VAL A 67 -4.68 -30.03 5.05
C VAL A 67 -3.95 -31.18 4.37
N MET A 68 -2.63 -31.03 4.19
CA MET A 68 -1.76 -32.08 3.67
C MET A 68 -0.97 -32.66 4.84
N GLU A 69 -1.00 -33.98 4.99
CA GLU A 69 -0.03 -34.69 5.83
C GLU A 69 1.33 -34.56 5.17
N ILE A 70 2.06 -33.50 5.52
CA ILE A 70 3.45 -33.34 5.09
C ILE A 70 4.23 -34.50 5.71
N PRO A 71 4.83 -35.40 4.90
CA PRO A 71 5.58 -36.52 5.41
C PRO A 71 6.61 -36.00 6.40
N SER A 72 6.47 -36.43 7.66
CA SER A 72 7.44 -36.12 8.70
C SER A 72 8.59 -37.10 8.51
N ASP A 73 9.41 -36.86 7.48
CA ASP A 73 10.59 -37.68 7.23
C ASP A 73 11.54 -37.52 8.43
N PRO A 74 11.88 -38.61 9.15
CA PRO A 74 12.84 -38.56 10.25
C PRO A 74 14.20 -37.97 9.84
N ALA A 75 14.54 -38.01 8.55
CA ALA A 75 15.76 -37.41 7.99
C ALA A 75 15.70 -35.87 7.88
N ILE A 76 14.52 -35.26 7.96
CA ILE A 76 14.35 -33.80 7.92
C ILE A 76 13.48 -33.37 9.12
N PRO A 77 14.08 -33.21 10.32
CA PRO A 77 13.36 -32.70 11.49
C PRO A 77 12.77 -31.33 11.18
N ASN A 78 11.44 -31.20 11.25
CA ASN A 78 10.77 -29.91 11.12
C ASN A 78 10.30 -29.43 12.50
N PRO A 79 11.13 -28.65 13.23
CA PRO A 79 10.82 -28.24 14.59
C PRO A 79 9.56 -27.36 14.66
N MET A 80 9.19 -26.70 13.56
CA MET A 80 7.96 -25.91 13.47
C MET A 80 6.73 -26.83 13.46
N LEU A 81 6.78 -27.93 12.72
CA LEU A 81 5.68 -28.89 12.61
C LEU A 81 5.49 -29.66 13.93
N ASP A 82 6.58 -29.97 14.62
CA ASP A 82 6.55 -30.54 15.97
C ASP A 82 6.00 -29.57 17.00
N LEU A 83 6.30 -28.28 16.90
CA LEU A 83 5.73 -27.26 17.79
C LEU A 83 4.22 -27.11 17.58
N ILE A 84 3.75 -27.19 16.33
CA ILE A 84 2.33 -27.15 15.98
C ILE A 84 1.59 -28.40 16.52
N LYS A 85 2.22 -29.58 16.45
CA LYS A 85 1.65 -30.83 16.97
C LYS A 85 1.66 -30.88 18.51
N SER A 86 2.74 -30.43 19.15
CA SER A 86 2.93 -30.52 20.60
C SER A 86 2.20 -29.43 21.39
N ASN A 87 1.92 -28.27 20.79
CA ASN A 87 1.31 -27.14 21.49
C ASN A 87 -0.03 -26.74 20.86
N ALA A 88 -1.13 -27.18 21.47
CA ALA A 88 -2.49 -26.89 21.01
C ALA A 88 -2.82 -25.39 20.99
N THR A 89 -2.26 -24.61 21.92
CA THR A 89 -2.44 -23.15 21.98
C THR A 89 -1.80 -22.48 20.78
N TYR A 90 -0.56 -22.86 20.44
CA TYR A 90 0.14 -22.34 19.26
C TYR A 90 -0.58 -22.72 17.97
N ARG A 91 -1.07 -23.96 17.88
CA ARG A 91 -1.89 -24.42 16.74
C ARG A 91 -3.13 -23.56 16.54
N THR A 92 -3.88 -23.31 17.62
CA THR A 92 -5.09 -22.48 17.57
C THR A 92 -4.75 -21.05 17.17
N PHE A 93 -3.68 -20.48 17.72
CA PHE A 93 -3.19 -19.15 17.34
C PHE A 93 -2.86 -19.05 15.84
N LEU A 94 -2.17 -20.05 15.27
CA LEU A 94 -1.86 -20.07 13.85
C LEU A 94 -3.12 -20.16 12.97
N ILE A 95 -4.07 -21.03 13.31
CA ILE A 95 -5.34 -21.15 12.57
C ILE A 95 -6.10 -19.83 12.61
N VAL A 96 -6.22 -19.20 13.79
CA VAL A 96 -6.87 -17.89 13.94
C VAL A 96 -6.14 -16.84 13.10
N SER A 97 -4.81 -16.82 13.14
CA SER A 97 -4.00 -15.88 12.36
C SER A 97 -4.15 -16.08 10.85
N LEU A 98 -4.28 -17.32 10.38
CA LEU A 98 -4.52 -17.64 8.96
C LEU A 98 -5.89 -17.17 8.50
N VAL A 99 -6.94 -17.43 9.28
CA VAL A 99 -8.31 -16.98 8.98
C VAL A 99 -8.37 -15.46 8.96
N LEU A 100 -7.82 -14.81 9.99
CA LEU A 100 -7.76 -13.36 10.09
C LEU A 100 -6.95 -12.76 8.92
N GLY A 101 -5.82 -13.37 8.58
CA GLY A 101 -4.98 -12.99 7.44
C GLY A 101 -5.72 -13.10 6.11
N ALA A 102 -6.52 -14.16 5.91
CA ALA A 102 -7.31 -14.35 4.69
C ALA A 102 -8.41 -13.29 4.56
N ILE A 103 -9.13 -13.00 5.67
CA ILE A 103 -10.14 -11.93 5.71
C ILE A 103 -9.50 -10.59 5.36
N VAL A 104 -8.35 -10.29 5.95
CA VAL A 104 -7.64 -9.03 5.71
C VAL A 104 -7.14 -8.95 4.28
N ALA A 105 -6.57 -10.02 3.72
CA ALA A 105 -6.13 -10.06 2.34
C ALA A 105 -7.29 -9.78 1.37
N ALA A 106 -8.48 -10.36 1.63
CA ALA A 106 -9.69 -10.07 0.87
C ALA A 106 -10.14 -8.60 1.00
N LEU A 107 -10.09 -8.02 2.20
CA LEU A 107 -10.42 -6.62 2.44
C LEU A 107 -9.44 -5.66 1.74
N VAL A 108 -8.15 -5.98 1.74
CA VAL A 108 -7.11 -5.21 1.04
C VAL A 108 -7.35 -5.26 -0.47
N LEU A 109 -7.65 -6.43 -1.00
CA LEU A 109 -7.95 -6.62 -2.42
C LEU A 109 -9.21 -5.85 -2.82
N ALA A 110 -10.28 -5.93 -2.02
CA ALA A 110 -11.50 -5.13 -2.21
C ALA A 110 -11.23 -3.61 -2.10
N GLY A 111 -10.37 -3.20 -1.16
CA GLY A 111 -9.91 -1.82 -1.01
C GLY A 111 -9.14 -1.31 -2.24
N GLY A 112 -8.26 -2.14 -2.81
CA GLY A 112 -7.53 -1.87 -4.04
C GLY A 112 -8.46 -1.67 -5.24
N ILE A 113 -9.43 -2.57 -5.42
CA ILE A 113 -10.47 -2.42 -6.46
C ILE A 113 -11.29 -1.14 -6.22
N GLY A 114 -11.69 -0.88 -4.97
CA GLY A 114 -12.44 0.33 -4.59
C GLY A 114 -11.70 1.63 -4.89
N LEU A 115 -10.37 1.65 -4.72
CA LEU A 115 -9.51 2.78 -5.08
C LEU A 115 -9.38 2.97 -6.60
N LEU A 116 -9.20 1.88 -7.36
CA LEU A 116 -9.16 1.93 -8.83
C LEU A 116 -10.49 2.45 -9.41
N LEU A 117 -11.61 2.06 -8.79
CA LEU A 117 -12.93 2.57 -9.13
C LEU A 117 -13.23 3.97 -8.56
N SER A 118 -12.27 4.59 -7.87
CA SER A 118 -12.39 5.94 -7.28
C SER A 118 -13.59 6.10 -6.34
N LYS A 119 -14.02 5.01 -5.68
CA LYS A 119 -15.17 5.02 -4.76
C LYS A 119 -14.71 5.37 -3.34
N ALA A 120 -15.54 6.14 -2.62
CA ALA A 120 -15.26 6.60 -1.26
C ALA A 120 -15.00 5.46 -0.25
N TRP A 121 -15.63 4.29 -0.42
CA TRP A 121 -15.42 3.12 0.44
C TRP A 121 -14.01 2.52 0.38
N GLY A 122 -13.30 2.65 -0.76
CA GLY A 122 -11.95 2.11 -0.94
C GLY A 122 -10.93 2.88 -0.11
N ARG A 123 -11.20 4.17 0.10
CA ARG A 123 -10.43 5.02 1.02
C ARG A 123 -10.61 4.58 2.47
N THR A 124 -11.85 4.37 2.91
CA THR A 124 -12.12 3.92 4.29
C THR A 124 -11.48 2.56 4.56
N LEU A 125 -11.64 1.60 3.64
CA LEU A 125 -11.04 0.26 3.75
C LEU A 125 -9.51 0.32 3.85
N SER A 126 -8.86 1.17 3.05
CA SER A 126 -7.41 1.30 3.07
C SER A 126 -6.89 1.94 4.36
N ILE A 127 -7.61 2.91 4.94
CA ILE A 127 -7.27 3.52 6.24
C ILE A 127 -7.41 2.49 7.38
N VAL A 128 -8.52 1.73 7.38
CA VAL A 128 -8.75 0.68 8.39
C VAL A 128 -7.67 -0.39 8.29
N TYR A 129 -7.31 -0.81 7.07
CA TYR A 129 -6.21 -1.73 6.85
C TYR A 129 -4.87 -1.20 7.38
N GLY A 130 -4.57 0.08 7.14
CA GLY A 130 -3.35 0.71 7.65
C GLY A 130 -3.21 0.55 9.17
N TRP A 131 -4.24 0.89 9.93
CA TRP A 131 -4.25 0.70 11.39
C TRP A 131 -4.15 -0.76 11.81
N TYR A 132 -4.94 -1.62 11.17
CA TYR A 132 -4.91 -3.06 11.44
C TYR A 132 -3.50 -3.63 11.24
N SER A 133 -2.82 -3.27 10.15
CA SER A 133 -1.48 -3.78 9.82
C SER A 133 -0.43 -3.39 10.87
N ILE A 134 -0.54 -2.20 11.46
CA ILE A 134 0.36 -1.74 12.53
C ILE A 134 0.14 -2.57 13.80
N VAL A 135 -1.13 -2.74 14.21
CA VAL A 135 -1.47 -3.55 15.39
C VAL A 135 -1.05 -5.00 15.20
N ALA A 136 -1.35 -5.57 14.03
CA ALA A 136 -0.99 -6.94 13.68
C ALA A 136 0.52 -7.14 13.67
N ALA A 137 1.31 -6.17 13.18
CA ALA A 137 2.76 -6.24 13.20
C ALA A 137 3.33 -6.22 14.62
N ILE A 138 2.79 -5.38 15.51
CA ILE A 138 3.21 -5.33 16.93
C ILE A 138 2.92 -6.66 17.63
N VAL A 139 1.70 -7.18 17.47
CA VAL A 139 1.30 -8.46 18.06
C VAL A 139 2.14 -9.60 17.48
N GLY A 140 2.30 -9.62 16.15
CA GLY A 140 3.11 -10.61 15.45
C GLY A 140 4.55 -10.61 15.92
N MET A 141 5.17 -9.43 16.10
CA MET A 141 6.53 -9.30 16.62
C MET A 141 6.64 -9.85 18.05
N GLY A 142 5.67 -9.56 18.92
CA GLY A 142 5.63 -10.09 20.28
C GLY A 142 5.54 -11.62 20.30
N VAL A 143 4.59 -12.21 19.57
CA VAL A 143 4.42 -13.67 19.52
C VAL A 143 5.64 -14.34 18.88
N ASN A 144 6.18 -13.77 17.80
CA ASN A 144 7.36 -14.31 17.15
C ASN A 144 8.56 -14.28 18.10
N TRP A 145 8.74 -13.22 18.90
CA TRP A 145 9.80 -13.17 19.89
C TRP A 145 9.71 -14.30 20.94
N TYR A 146 8.52 -14.52 21.51
CA TYR A 146 8.30 -15.57 22.51
C TYR A 146 8.46 -16.99 21.94
N VAL A 147 8.00 -17.21 20.71
CA VAL A 147 8.01 -18.53 20.07
C VAL A 147 9.37 -18.85 19.42
N MET A 148 10.08 -17.85 18.93
CA MET A 148 11.32 -18.05 18.18
C MET A 148 12.51 -18.38 19.08
N GLN A 149 12.52 -17.94 20.34
CA GLN A 149 13.60 -18.29 21.28
C GLN A 149 13.83 -19.80 21.43
N PRO A 150 12.81 -20.63 21.79
CA PRO A 150 13.01 -22.08 21.89
C PRO A 150 13.28 -22.74 20.53
N LEU A 151 12.80 -22.15 19.43
CA LEU A 151 12.98 -22.68 18.09
C LEU A 151 14.41 -22.45 17.57
N LEU A 152 15.00 -21.29 17.84
CA LEU A 152 16.40 -20.96 17.53
C LEU A 152 17.37 -21.89 18.25
N ALA A 153 17.11 -22.19 19.53
CA ALA A 153 17.91 -23.14 20.30
C ALA A 153 17.90 -24.54 19.66
N LYS A 154 16.71 -25.04 19.26
CA LYS A 154 16.58 -26.35 18.58
C LYS A 154 17.15 -26.37 17.16
N MET A 155 17.15 -25.23 16.46
CA MET A 155 17.72 -25.14 15.11
C MET A 155 19.25 -25.12 15.15
N GLN A 156 19.90 -24.52 16.14
CA GLN A 156 21.36 -24.49 16.22
C GLN A 156 22.01 -25.89 16.30
N GLU A 157 21.24 -26.91 16.69
CA GLU A 157 21.72 -28.28 16.84
C GLU A 157 21.59 -29.14 15.55
N GLY A 158 20.82 -28.71 14.54
CA GLY A 158 20.33 -29.60 13.46
C GLY A 158 20.99 -29.52 12.08
N GLY A 159 21.68 -28.42 11.72
CA GLY A 159 22.54 -28.28 10.53
C GLY A 159 22.02 -28.73 9.14
N GLY A 160 20.71 -28.86 8.89
CA GLY A 160 20.17 -29.51 7.68
C GLY A 160 19.59 -28.57 6.60
N PRO A 161 19.41 -29.04 5.33
CA PRO A 161 18.81 -28.25 4.24
C PRO A 161 17.37 -27.76 4.54
N GLY A 162 16.57 -28.58 5.24
CA GLY A 162 15.22 -28.19 5.69
C GLY A 162 15.23 -27.02 6.69
N GLN A 163 16.28 -26.93 7.51
CA GLN A 163 16.46 -25.83 8.44
C GLN A 163 16.77 -24.52 7.72
N VAL A 164 17.52 -24.56 6.61
CA VAL A 164 17.79 -23.38 5.78
C VAL A 164 16.49 -22.83 5.21
N ALA A 165 15.58 -23.69 4.74
CA ALA A 165 14.28 -23.27 4.21
C ALA A 165 13.38 -22.64 5.30
N VAL A 166 13.31 -23.25 6.48
CA VAL A 166 12.54 -22.71 7.61
C VAL A 166 13.12 -21.38 8.10
N THR A 167 14.45 -21.29 8.23
CA THR A 167 15.16 -20.07 8.63
C THR A 167 14.97 -18.96 7.59
N ALA A 168 15.11 -19.28 6.30
CA ALA A 168 14.86 -18.35 5.21
C ALA A 168 13.40 -17.88 5.18
N GLY A 169 12.44 -18.74 5.50
CA GLY A 169 11.03 -18.38 5.63
C GLY A 169 10.78 -17.42 6.79
N ILE A 170 11.37 -17.66 7.96
CA ILE A 170 11.25 -16.79 9.13
C ILE A 170 11.92 -15.44 8.89
N VAL A 171 13.15 -15.44 8.38
CA VAL A 171 13.92 -14.22 8.08
C VAL A 171 13.26 -13.44 6.95
N GLY A 172 12.84 -14.12 5.88
CA GLY A 172 12.10 -13.52 4.77
C GLY A 172 10.76 -12.95 5.21
N GLY A 173 10.05 -13.63 6.13
CA GLY A 173 8.81 -13.13 6.72
C GLY A 173 9.02 -11.89 7.60
N LEU A 174 10.08 -11.87 8.40
CA LEU A 174 10.44 -10.70 9.23
C LEU A 174 10.84 -9.49 8.36
N ILE A 175 11.74 -9.69 7.40
CA ILE A 175 12.18 -8.64 6.48
C ILE A 175 11.00 -8.16 5.63
N GLY A 176 10.24 -9.09 5.07
CA GLY A 176 9.03 -8.81 4.29
C GLY A 176 7.95 -8.09 5.10
N GLY A 177 7.79 -8.42 6.39
CA GLY A 177 6.88 -7.72 7.31
C GLY A 177 7.33 -6.30 7.60
N CYS A 178 8.62 -6.08 7.87
CA CYS A 178 9.19 -4.75 8.11
C CYS A 178 9.12 -3.84 6.89
N VAL A 179 9.50 -4.34 5.70
CA VAL A 179 9.36 -3.61 4.43
C VAL A 179 7.88 -3.41 4.10
N GLY A 180 7.05 -4.42 4.38
CA GLY A 180 5.61 -4.39 4.24
C GLY A 180 4.94 -3.33 5.11
N MET A 181 5.53 -2.91 6.24
CA MET A 181 5.03 -1.84 7.10
C MET A 181 5.32 -0.42 6.59
N ILE A 182 6.28 -0.25 5.68
CA ILE A 182 6.55 1.05 5.05
C ILE A 182 5.33 1.49 4.23
N TYR A 183 4.70 0.55 3.53
CA TYR A 183 3.52 0.80 2.70
C TYR A 183 2.29 1.32 3.46
N PRO A 184 1.78 0.69 4.54
CA PRO A 184 0.64 1.19 5.30
C PRO A 184 0.90 2.53 5.95
N ILE A 185 2.14 2.85 6.34
CA ILE A 185 2.52 4.19 6.83
C ILE A 185 2.38 5.23 5.72
N VAL A 186 2.96 4.96 4.54
CA VAL A 186 2.85 5.85 3.38
C VAL A 186 1.39 6.00 2.93
N LEU A 187 0.63 4.90 2.92
CA LEU A 187 -0.78 4.89 2.57
C LEU A 187 -1.61 5.74 3.56
N LEU A 188 -1.38 5.61 4.88
CA LEU A 188 -2.07 6.41 5.90
C LEU A 188 -1.76 7.90 5.77
N VAL A 189 -0.49 8.26 5.61
CA VAL A 189 -0.05 9.66 5.43
C VAL A 189 -0.66 10.25 4.16
N PHE A 190 -0.66 9.48 3.06
CA PHE A 190 -1.17 9.95 1.79
C PHE A 190 -2.71 10.04 1.76
N MET A 191 -3.44 9.07 2.32
CA MET A 191 -4.90 9.10 2.41
C MET A 191 -5.45 10.20 3.34
N ASN A 192 -4.63 10.75 4.24
CA ASN A 192 -4.96 11.91 5.06
C ASN A 192 -4.67 13.26 4.41
N ARG A 193 -4.00 13.30 3.23
CA ARG A 193 -3.73 14.57 2.54
C ARG A 193 -5.04 15.23 2.04
N PRO A 194 -5.20 16.55 2.23
CA PRO A 194 -6.42 17.28 1.85
C PRO A 194 -6.71 17.24 0.35
N ALA A 195 -5.69 17.19 -0.52
CA ALA A 195 -5.86 17.09 -1.98
C ALA A 195 -6.73 15.88 -2.41
N ILE A 196 -6.66 14.76 -1.68
CA ILE A 196 -7.46 13.55 -1.96
C ILE A 196 -8.87 13.68 -1.36
N ARG A 197 -9.02 14.41 -0.26
CA ARG A 197 -10.33 14.70 0.34
C ARG A 197 -11.21 15.48 -0.64
N HIS A 198 -10.64 16.42 -1.39
CA HIS A 198 -11.39 17.19 -2.39
C HIS A 198 -11.68 16.38 -3.66
N ALA A 199 -10.73 15.57 -4.15
CA ALA A 199 -10.94 14.72 -5.33
C ALA A 199 -12.02 13.64 -5.14
N VAL A 200 -12.10 13.04 -3.94
CA VAL A 200 -13.14 12.05 -3.60
C VAL A 200 -14.44 12.73 -3.11
N GLY A 201 -14.36 13.96 -2.59
CA GLY A 201 -15.54 14.76 -2.25
C GLY A 201 -16.33 15.22 -3.48
N ALA A 202 -15.62 15.55 -4.57
CA ALA A 202 -16.22 15.99 -5.83
C ALA A 202 -17.02 14.88 -6.56
N SER A 203 -16.67 13.60 -6.39
CA SER A 203 -17.42 12.48 -6.96
C SER A 203 -18.68 12.08 -6.18
N ARG A 204 -18.89 12.67 -5.00
CA ARG A 204 -20.06 12.43 -4.13
C ARG A 204 -21.23 13.38 -4.41
N GLY A 205 -21.03 14.37 -5.29
CA GLY A 205 -22.03 15.34 -5.74
C GLY A 205 -22.54 15.14 -7.16
N ARG A 206 -22.29 13.98 -7.77
CA ARG A 206 -22.89 13.53 -9.03
C ARG A 206 -23.64 12.23 -8.83
#